data_AF-A0AAE5X445-F1
#
_entry.id   AF-A0AAE5X445-F1
#
_cell.length_a   1.000
_cell.length_b   1.000
_cell.length_c   1.000
_cell.angle_alpha   90.00
_cell.angle_beta   90.00
_cell.angle_gamma   90.00
#
_symmetry.space_group_name_H-M   'P 1'
#
loop_
_entity.id
_entity.type
_entity.pdbx_description
1 polymer ?
#
loop_
_entity_poly.entity_id
_entity_poly.type
_entity_poly.pdbx_seq_one_letter_code
_entity_poly.pdbx_strand_id
1 'polypeptide(L)'
;MCRWCDPSYWKTAWIGATDCKGTAAGCGHQSCGIGVAADGVIMWGSIVSEWASLLLRWLHVVAAIAWIGSSFYFIALDLSLKPGSDLPDGVQGEAWQVHGGGFYRIMKYLVAPAQMPDELTWFKWEAYTTWLSGFALMVVVYYLDADLFLVDKSILDLTPLQAGLFSFGSLALAWLLYEAACRTGMAQRELPFAVGGYLFLVALTYAFTHVLSGRGAFNQIGALIGTIMVANVFAVIIPNQKKIVASLIAGKAPDPKLGKTSKERSVHNNYLTLPVVVLMISNHYPLLYATRFNWIIVAIVLALGPVIRHFFNEGHAGRKSPWWVWGVAAAGAIAILFLSAAGPREVKTGALSAQPTLANVEEIVMSRCSMCHAAEPVWDGIVTAPKGILLDAPEHIHRNIRLIGRVAAWSNAMPPGNITEMTSEERAVLAAYIGGQDR
;
A
#
# COMPACT_ATOMS: atom_id res chain seq x y z
N MET A 1 24.62 24.09 -26.31
CA MET A 1 24.60 22.96 -27.27
C MET A 1 24.77 21.66 -26.50
N CYS A 2 23.74 20.83 -26.47
CA CYS A 2 23.64 19.62 -25.64
C CYS A 2 24.60 18.52 -26.12
N ARG A 3 25.45 18.01 -25.20
CA ARG A 3 26.39 16.88 -25.38
C ARG A 3 25.73 15.51 -25.65
N TRP A 4 24.43 15.46 -25.91
CA TRP A 4 23.64 14.22 -26.01
C TRP A 4 23.39 13.73 -27.44
N CYS A 5 23.83 14.48 -28.46
CA CYS A 5 23.59 14.13 -29.87
C CYS A 5 24.79 13.46 -30.56
N ASP A 6 25.83 13.07 -29.84
CA ASP A 6 26.99 12.37 -30.42
C ASP A 6 26.76 10.83 -30.39
N PRO A 7 26.60 10.16 -31.55
CA PRO A 7 26.40 8.71 -31.61
C PRO A 7 27.59 7.89 -31.11
N SER A 8 28.78 8.50 -30.96
CA SER A 8 29.98 7.83 -30.47
C SER A 8 29.94 7.52 -28.96
N TYR A 9 29.10 8.22 -28.19
CA TYR A 9 29.01 8.03 -26.73
C TYR A 9 28.34 6.70 -26.33
N TRP A 10 27.56 6.10 -27.23
CA TRP A 10 26.84 4.85 -26.99
C TRP A 10 27.65 3.60 -27.33
N LYS A 11 28.80 3.72 -28.00
CA LYS A 11 29.61 2.56 -28.43
C LYS A 11 30.55 2.01 -27.34
N THR A 12 30.71 2.70 -26.22
CA THR A 12 31.67 2.33 -25.15
C THR A 12 31.00 2.01 -23.80
N ALA A 13 29.67 2.09 -23.70
CA ALA A 13 28.95 1.89 -22.43
C ALA A 13 28.42 0.46 -22.22
N TRP A 14 28.55 -0.43 -23.19
CA TRP A 14 28.18 -1.83 -23.07
C TRP A 14 29.30 -2.70 -23.63
N ILE A 15 29.73 -3.68 -22.84
CA ILE A 15 30.80 -4.65 -23.11
C ILE A 15 32.20 -4.10 -22.79
N GLY A 16 32.55 -4.14 -21.49
CA GLY A 16 33.93 -4.20 -21.06
C GLY A 16 34.52 -5.55 -21.42
N ALA A 17 34.92 -5.73 -22.68
CA ALA A 17 35.86 -6.78 -23.06
C ALA A 17 37.25 -6.31 -22.62
N THR A 18 37.78 -6.89 -21.56
CA THR A 18 39.18 -6.73 -21.18
C THR A 18 40.06 -7.36 -22.27
N ASP A 19 40.80 -6.51 -22.97
CA ASP A 19 41.92 -6.88 -23.85
C ASP A 19 42.98 -7.63 -23.04
N CYS A 20 43.05 -8.96 -23.19
CA CYS A 20 44.22 -9.74 -22.83
C CYS A 20 45.29 -9.58 -23.91
N LYS A 21 46.23 -8.65 -23.71
CA LYS A 21 47.52 -8.65 -24.42
C LYS A 21 48.63 -9.17 -23.50
N GLY A 22 49.08 -10.39 -23.76
CA GLY A 22 50.20 -11.01 -23.04
C GLY A 22 50.57 -12.40 -23.57
N THR A 23 51.35 -12.41 -24.64
CA THR A 23 52.19 -13.47 -25.24
C THR A 23 52.23 -14.89 -24.64
N ALA A 24 51.84 -15.85 -25.50
CA ALA A 24 52.44 -17.17 -25.77
C ALA A 24 52.43 -18.26 -24.68
N ALA A 25 51.50 -19.22 -24.78
CA ALA A 25 51.73 -20.61 -25.22
C ALA A 25 50.55 -21.53 -24.82
N GLY A 26 49.98 -22.27 -25.78
CA GLY A 26 49.08 -23.41 -25.53
C GLY A 26 47.63 -23.21 -25.95
N CYS A 27 47.29 -23.58 -27.18
CA CYS A 27 45.90 -23.72 -27.61
C CYS A 27 45.27 -24.96 -26.96
N GLY A 28 44.26 -24.75 -26.13
CA GLY A 28 43.17 -25.69 -25.88
C GLY A 28 41.87 -24.90 -25.96
N HIS A 29 41.02 -25.21 -26.94
CA HIS A 29 39.72 -24.57 -27.12
C HIS A 29 38.85 -24.74 -25.87
N GLN A 30 38.85 -23.77 -24.96
CA GLN A 30 37.74 -23.54 -24.04
C GLN A 30 36.82 -22.53 -24.71
N SER A 31 35.73 -23.04 -25.28
CA SER A 31 34.54 -22.25 -25.56
C SER A 31 34.18 -21.41 -24.33
N CYS A 32 34.27 -20.08 -24.46
CA CYS A 32 33.58 -19.12 -23.59
C CYS A 32 32.06 -19.26 -23.81
N GLY A 33 31.51 -20.43 -23.52
CA GLY A 33 30.11 -20.54 -23.13
C GLY A 33 30.00 -20.03 -21.72
N ILE A 34 28.90 -19.34 -21.41
CA ILE A 34 28.44 -19.21 -20.03
C ILE A 34 28.14 -20.64 -19.57
N GLY A 35 29.18 -21.30 -19.04
CA GLY A 35 29.06 -22.59 -18.39
C GLY A 35 28.33 -22.35 -17.09
N VAL A 36 27.00 -22.37 -17.15
CA VAL A 36 26.21 -22.65 -15.96
C VAL A 36 26.61 -24.07 -15.58
N ALA A 37 27.44 -24.21 -14.54
CA ALA A 37 27.78 -25.50 -13.98
C ALA A 37 26.47 -26.19 -13.61
N ALA A 38 26.02 -27.11 -14.47
CA ALA A 38 24.76 -27.83 -14.34
C ALA A 38 24.92 -29.05 -13.41
N ASP A 39 25.67 -28.89 -12.32
CA ASP A 39 25.84 -29.90 -11.27
C ASP A 39 25.12 -29.49 -9.97
N GLY A 40 24.09 -28.63 -10.08
CA GLY A 40 23.26 -28.21 -8.96
C GLY A 40 21.82 -28.06 -9.40
N VAL A 41 20.90 -28.72 -8.70
CA VAL A 41 19.45 -28.66 -8.93
C VAL A 41 19.02 -27.19 -9.05
N ILE A 42 18.61 -26.76 -10.24
CA ILE A 42 18.02 -25.42 -10.41
C ILE A 42 16.77 -25.37 -9.52
N MET A 43 16.73 -24.41 -8.60
CA MET A 43 15.62 -24.22 -7.66
C MET A 43 14.40 -23.59 -8.34
N TRP A 44 13.84 -24.30 -9.34
CA TRP A 44 12.73 -23.81 -10.18
C TRP A 44 11.52 -23.34 -9.36
N GLY A 45 11.20 -24.01 -8.25
CA GLY A 45 10.11 -23.61 -7.36
C GLY A 45 10.28 -22.18 -6.80
N SER A 46 11.45 -21.90 -6.21
CA SER A 46 11.77 -20.58 -5.66
C SER A 46 11.87 -19.50 -6.74
N ILE A 47 12.49 -19.82 -7.88
CA ILE A 47 12.59 -18.89 -9.01
C ILE A 47 11.19 -18.51 -9.51
N VAL A 48 10.31 -19.51 -9.71
CA VAL A 48 8.94 -19.27 -10.17
C VAL A 48 8.13 -18.46 -9.15
N SER A 49 8.25 -18.74 -7.84
CA SER A 49 7.54 -17.97 -6.81
C SER A 49 8.01 -16.51 -6.74
N GLU A 50 9.31 -16.26 -6.87
CA GLU A 50 9.87 -14.89 -6.91
C GLU A 50 9.33 -14.10 -8.11
N TRP A 51 9.38 -14.68 -9.31
CA TRP A 51 8.83 -14.05 -10.52
C TRP A 51 7.31 -13.86 -10.43
N ALA A 52 6.58 -14.83 -9.91
CA ALA A 52 5.12 -14.71 -9.71
C ALA A 52 4.79 -13.57 -8.73
N SER A 53 5.50 -13.49 -7.60
CA SER A 53 5.36 -12.40 -6.62
C SER A 53 5.64 -11.03 -7.26
N LEU A 54 6.73 -10.91 -8.02
CA LEU A 54 7.08 -9.68 -8.74
C LEU A 54 5.99 -9.29 -9.75
N LEU A 55 5.58 -10.21 -10.61
CA LEU A 55 4.60 -9.95 -11.66
C LEU A 55 3.23 -9.54 -11.08
N LEU A 56 2.78 -10.20 -10.00
CA LEU A 56 1.53 -9.84 -9.32
C LEU A 56 1.61 -8.45 -8.68
N ARG A 57 2.71 -8.13 -7.99
CA ARG A 57 2.92 -6.79 -7.40
C ARG A 57 2.99 -5.72 -8.47
N TRP A 58 3.69 -6.00 -9.57
CA TRP A 58 3.83 -5.05 -10.68
C TRP A 58 2.48 -4.79 -11.35
N LEU A 59 1.73 -5.84 -11.66
CA LEU A 59 0.36 -5.73 -12.18
C LEU A 59 -0.53 -4.90 -11.25
N HIS A 60 -0.49 -5.20 -9.94
CA HIS A 60 -1.30 -4.50 -8.96
C HIS A 60 -0.99 -3.00 -8.90
N VAL A 61 0.31 -2.64 -8.84
CA VAL A 61 0.74 -1.24 -8.80
C VAL A 61 0.36 -0.50 -10.08
N VAL A 62 0.55 -1.11 -11.25
CA VAL A 62 0.17 -0.50 -12.53
C VAL A 62 -1.34 -0.27 -12.60
N ALA A 63 -2.14 -1.26 -12.22
CA ALA A 63 -3.60 -1.12 -12.17
C ALA A 63 -4.04 -0.05 -11.18
N ALA A 64 -3.41 0.01 -10.00
CA ALA A 64 -3.70 1.02 -8.98
C ALA A 64 -3.38 2.44 -9.46
N ILE A 65 -2.25 2.63 -10.16
CA ILE A 65 -1.89 3.93 -10.76
C ILE A 65 -2.94 4.35 -11.80
N ALA A 66 -3.34 3.44 -12.69
CA ALA A 66 -4.36 3.71 -13.69
C ALA A 66 -5.70 4.09 -13.04
N TRP A 67 -6.11 3.36 -12.00
CA TRP A 67 -7.38 3.61 -11.31
C TRP A 67 -7.38 4.90 -10.48
N ILE A 68 -6.34 5.12 -9.68
CA ILE A 68 -6.21 6.33 -8.86
C ILE A 68 -6.07 7.56 -9.76
N GLY A 69 -5.25 7.47 -10.81
CA GLY A 69 -5.04 8.53 -11.79
C GLY A 69 -6.35 8.94 -12.49
N SER A 70 -7.08 7.96 -13.03
CA SER A 70 -8.39 8.22 -13.64
C SER A 70 -9.40 8.79 -12.65
N SER A 71 -9.46 8.26 -11.42
CA SER A 71 -10.34 8.79 -10.38
C SER A 71 -10.04 10.25 -10.03
N PHE A 72 -8.76 10.62 -9.87
CA PHE A 72 -8.38 12.00 -9.61
C PHE A 72 -8.68 12.92 -10.79
N TYR A 73 -8.41 12.47 -12.01
CA TYR A 73 -8.71 13.20 -13.23
C TYR A 73 -10.21 13.48 -13.37
N PHE A 74 -11.07 12.46 -13.25
CA PHE A 74 -12.52 12.66 -13.40
C PHE A 74 -13.12 13.55 -12.31
N ILE A 75 -12.62 13.48 -11.07
CA ILE A 75 -13.05 14.40 -10.02
C ILE A 75 -12.59 15.83 -10.31
N ALA A 76 -11.34 16.02 -10.75
CA ALA A 76 -10.82 17.33 -11.11
C ALA A 76 -11.61 17.93 -12.28
N LEU A 77 -11.85 17.15 -13.34
CA LEU A 77 -12.66 17.50 -14.49
C LEU A 77 -14.06 17.95 -14.04
N ASP A 78 -14.76 17.11 -13.29
CA ASP A 78 -16.11 17.41 -12.79
C ASP A 78 -16.19 18.70 -11.98
N LEU A 79 -15.18 18.99 -11.15
CA LEU A 79 -15.14 20.20 -10.34
C LEU A 79 -14.76 21.45 -11.16
N SER A 80 -14.03 21.27 -12.26
CA SER A 80 -13.52 22.35 -13.12
C SER A 80 -14.50 22.81 -14.19
N LEU A 81 -15.60 22.08 -14.43
CA LEU A 81 -16.60 22.40 -15.44
C LEU A 81 -17.15 23.82 -15.26
N LYS A 82 -17.12 24.61 -16.34
CA LYS A 82 -17.66 25.98 -16.35
C LYS A 82 -19.03 25.99 -17.04
N PRO A 83 -20.04 26.62 -16.44
CA PRO A 83 -21.28 26.91 -17.16
C PRO A 83 -20.99 27.97 -18.24
N GLY A 84 -21.79 27.99 -19.30
CA GLY A 84 -21.64 28.93 -20.42
C GLY A 84 -22.98 29.17 -21.11
N SER A 85 -23.12 30.34 -21.75
CA SER A 85 -24.33 30.73 -22.49
C SER A 85 -24.49 30.03 -23.83
N ASP A 86 -23.38 29.61 -24.45
CA ASP A 86 -23.34 28.95 -25.77
C ASP A 86 -23.15 27.42 -25.66
N LEU A 87 -23.72 26.81 -24.62
CA LEU A 87 -23.67 25.36 -24.43
C LEU A 87 -24.87 24.68 -25.07
N PRO A 88 -24.71 23.50 -25.69
CA PRO A 88 -25.84 22.70 -26.15
C PRO A 88 -26.81 22.37 -25.01
N ASP A 89 -28.10 22.23 -25.34
CA ASP A 89 -29.14 21.88 -24.38
C ASP A 89 -28.78 20.61 -23.59
N GLY A 90 -28.96 20.65 -22.27
CA GLY A 90 -28.69 19.54 -21.36
C GLY A 90 -27.23 19.39 -20.91
N VAL A 91 -26.31 20.23 -21.41
CA VAL A 91 -24.92 20.30 -20.93
C VAL A 91 -24.85 21.07 -19.60
N GLN A 92 -24.24 20.45 -18.59
CA GLN A 92 -24.01 21.05 -17.27
C GLN A 92 -22.93 22.14 -17.33
N GLY A 93 -21.92 21.90 -18.16
CA GLY A 93 -20.75 22.74 -18.29
C GLY A 93 -19.71 22.12 -19.22
N GLU A 94 -18.69 22.89 -19.53
CA GLU A 94 -17.56 22.45 -20.36
C GLU A 94 -16.21 22.65 -19.66
N ALA A 95 -15.21 21.90 -20.12
CA ALA A 95 -13.81 22.09 -19.78
C ALA A 95 -12.95 22.03 -21.04
N TRP A 96 -12.05 23.00 -21.17
CA TRP A 96 -11.01 23.01 -22.18
C TRP A 96 -9.69 22.55 -21.57
N GLN A 97 -9.07 21.56 -22.18
CA GLN A 97 -7.81 20.98 -21.72
C GLN A 97 -6.81 20.87 -22.87
N VAL A 98 -5.52 21.03 -22.57
CA VAL A 98 -4.43 20.83 -23.53
C VAL A 98 -3.60 19.63 -23.10
N HIS A 99 -3.38 18.69 -24.02
CA HIS A 99 -2.48 17.56 -23.79
C HIS A 99 -1.98 16.99 -25.12
N GLY A 100 -0.74 16.50 -25.15
CA GLY A 100 -0.17 15.83 -26.33
C GLY A 100 -0.11 16.71 -27.59
N GLY A 101 -0.07 18.05 -27.44
CA GLY A 101 -0.06 18.99 -28.56
C GLY A 101 -1.44 19.35 -29.14
N GLY A 102 -2.54 18.84 -28.58
CA GLY A 102 -3.90 19.14 -29.01
C GLY A 102 -4.78 19.75 -27.90
N PHE A 103 -5.98 20.19 -28.28
CA PHE A 103 -6.98 20.75 -27.38
C PHE A 103 -8.21 19.84 -27.32
N TYR A 104 -8.67 19.54 -26.11
CA TYR A 104 -9.89 18.80 -25.83
C TYR A 104 -10.96 19.76 -25.31
N ARG A 105 -12.14 19.73 -25.92
CA ARG A 105 -13.37 20.34 -25.38
C ARG A 105 -14.25 19.24 -24.84
N ILE A 106 -14.34 19.15 -23.52
CA ILE A 106 -15.13 18.13 -22.83
C ILE A 106 -16.42 18.77 -22.33
N MET A 107 -17.56 18.25 -22.76
CA MET A 107 -18.88 18.69 -22.31
C MET A 107 -19.54 17.57 -21.53
N LYS A 108 -20.09 17.88 -20.36
CA LYS A 108 -20.79 16.91 -19.52
C LYS A 108 -22.30 17.11 -19.60
N TYR A 109 -23.02 16.09 -20.03
CA TYR A 109 -24.48 16.09 -20.04
C TYR A 109 -25.03 15.61 -18.69
N LEU A 110 -26.06 16.27 -18.16
CA LEU A 110 -26.74 15.84 -16.91
C LEU A 110 -27.56 14.57 -17.09
N VAL A 111 -28.09 14.40 -18.30
CA VAL A 111 -29.06 13.37 -18.62
C VAL A 111 -28.58 12.61 -19.86
N ALA A 112 -28.67 13.23 -21.05
CA ALA A 112 -28.09 12.71 -22.28
C ALA A 112 -27.88 13.78 -23.34
N PRO A 113 -26.96 13.54 -24.29
CA PRO A 113 -26.95 14.24 -25.55
C PRO A 113 -28.19 13.85 -26.40
N ALA A 114 -28.53 14.73 -27.35
CA ALA A 114 -29.62 14.49 -28.30
C ALA A 114 -29.39 13.25 -29.19
N GLN A 115 -28.12 12.90 -29.45
CA GLN A 115 -27.72 11.67 -30.12
C GLN A 115 -26.66 10.96 -29.27
N MET A 116 -26.91 9.69 -28.95
CA MET A 116 -25.94 8.85 -28.25
C MET A 116 -24.92 8.29 -29.25
N PRO A 117 -23.61 8.34 -28.93
CA PRO A 117 -22.60 7.68 -29.75
C PRO A 117 -22.74 6.15 -29.67
N ASP A 118 -22.34 5.47 -30.76
CA ASP A 118 -22.36 4.00 -30.84
C ASP A 118 -21.37 3.35 -29.85
N GLU A 119 -20.29 4.06 -29.54
CA GLU A 119 -19.22 3.59 -28.66
C GLU A 119 -19.17 4.39 -27.36
N LEU A 120 -19.18 3.67 -26.23
CA LEU A 120 -19.03 4.23 -24.89
C LEU A 120 -17.89 3.54 -24.14
N THR A 121 -16.94 4.33 -23.65
CA THR A 121 -15.85 3.82 -22.80
C THR A 121 -16.28 3.76 -21.34
N TRP A 122 -16.14 2.58 -20.74
CA TRP A 122 -16.51 2.32 -19.34
C TRP A 122 -15.26 2.13 -18.48
N PHE A 123 -14.95 3.13 -17.65
CA PHE A 123 -13.83 3.10 -16.70
C PHE A 123 -14.17 2.21 -15.50
N LYS A 124 -13.91 0.91 -15.64
CA LYS A 124 -14.19 -0.13 -14.63
C LYS A 124 -13.04 -1.11 -14.44
N TRP A 125 -12.28 -1.36 -15.50
CA TRP A 125 -11.27 -2.40 -15.52
C TRP A 125 -10.05 -2.04 -14.67
N GLU A 126 -9.73 -0.77 -14.55
CA GLU A 126 -8.68 -0.27 -13.68
C GLU A 126 -8.98 -0.62 -12.22
N ALA A 127 -10.23 -0.37 -11.79
CA ALA A 127 -10.70 -0.72 -10.45
C ALA A 127 -10.71 -2.24 -10.23
N TYR A 128 -11.33 -2.98 -11.16
CA TYR A 128 -11.49 -4.44 -11.02
C TYR A 128 -10.15 -5.16 -11.02
N THR A 129 -9.24 -4.80 -11.93
CA THR A 129 -7.90 -5.39 -12.00
C THR A 129 -7.09 -5.04 -10.75
N THR A 130 -7.20 -3.82 -10.22
CA THR A 130 -6.54 -3.45 -8.95
C THR A 130 -7.00 -4.35 -7.82
N TRP A 131 -8.31 -4.56 -7.67
CA TRP A 131 -8.83 -5.41 -6.60
C TRP A 131 -8.50 -6.90 -6.80
N LEU A 132 -8.66 -7.43 -8.02
CA LEU A 132 -8.35 -8.83 -8.31
C LEU A 132 -6.87 -9.16 -8.05
N SER A 133 -5.96 -8.30 -8.54
CA SER A 133 -4.52 -8.46 -8.28
C SER A 133 -4.16 -8.24 -6.81
N GLY A 134 -4.78 -7.29 -6.14
CA GLY A 134 -4.55 -7.03 -4.71
C GLY A 134 -5.07 -8.15 -3.81
N PHE A 135 -6.22 -8.72 -4.15
CA PHE A 135 -6.77 -9.88 -3.48
C PHE A 135 -5.92 -11.13 -3.71
N ALA A 136 -5.42 -11.35 -4.94
CA ALA A 136 -4.46 -12.40 -5.21
C ALA A 136 -3.18 -12.25 -4.37
N LEU A 137 -2.66 -11.03 -4.22
CA LEU A 137 -1.53 -10.74 -3.32
C LEU A 137 -1.86 -10.99 -1.85
N MET A 138 -3.09 -10.69 -1.41
CA MET A 138 -3.53 -11.00 -0.06
C MET A 138 -3.47 -12.52 0.20
N VAL A 139 -3.98 -13.32 -0.74
CA VAL A 139 -3.93 -14.77 -0.65
C VAL A 139 -2.48 -15.26 -0.62
N VAL A 140 -1.67 -14.85 -1.60
CA VAL A 140 -0.30 -15.34 -1.76
C VAL A 140 0.61 -14.91 -0.61
N VAL A 141 0.53 -13.65 -0.16
CA VAL A 141 1.49 -13.09 0.81
C VAL A 141 0.99 -13.17 2.24
N TYR A 142 -0.32 -13.05 2.49
CA TYR A 142 -0.84 -12.96 3.86
C TYR A 142 -1.59 -14.20 4.30
N TYR A 143 -2.19 -14.98 3.40
CA TYR A 143 -2.95 -16.17 3.80
C TYR A 143 -2.12 -17.44 3.75
N LEU A 144 -1.26 -17.59 2.73
CA LEU A 144 -0.34 -18.74 2.66
C LEU A 144 0.79 -18.63 3.69
N ASP A 145 1.33 -17.43 3.90
CA ASP A 145 2.38 -17.14 4.89
C ASP A 145 1.82 -16.44 6.13
N ALA A 146 0.64 -16.87 6.60
CA ALA A 146 -0.08 -16.21 7.67
C ALA A 146 0.72 -16.12 8.98
N ASP A 147 1.50 -17.14 9.32
CA ASP A 147 2.32 -17.16 10.54
C ASP A 147 3.37 -16.04 10.57
N LEU A 148 3.89 -15.62 9.41
CA LEU A 148 4.89 -14.57 9.30
C LEU A 148 4.28 -13.17 9.19
N PHE A 149 3.14 -13.04 8.51
CA PHE A 149 2.66 -11.72 8.06
C PHE A 149 1.30 -11.31 8.62
N LEU A 150 0.46 -12.25 9.02
CA LEU A 150 -0.91 -11.99 9.44
C LEU A 150 -1.14 -12.25 10.93
N VAL A 151 -0.54 -13.29 11.49
CA VAL A 151 -0.66 -13.70 12.88
C VAL A 151 0.48 -13.12 13.71
N ASP A 152 0.17 -12.79 14.96
CA ASP A 152 1.17 -12.48 15.98
C ASP A 152 0.77 -13.22 17.27
N LYS A 153 1.59 -14.21 17.64
CA LYS A 153 1.31 -15.13 18.76
C LYS A 153 1.24 -14.42 20.10
N SER A 154 1.88 -13.24 20.22
CA SER A 154 1.81 -12.41 21.43
C SER A 154 0.48 -11.67 21.59
N ILE A 155 -0.30 -11.53 20.50
CA ILE A 155 -1.60 -10.86 20.50
C ILE A 155 -2.72 -11.89 20.65
N LEU A 156 -2.78 -12.81 19.70
CA LEU A 156 -3.79 -13.86 19.63
C LEU A 156 -3.26 -15.01 18.78
N ASP A 157 -3.12 -16.19 19.38
CA ASP A 157 -2.63 -17.38 18.70
C ASP A 157 -3.72 -17.98 17.80
N LEU A 158 -3.80 -17.46 16.58
CA LEU A 158 -4.72 -17.92 15.55
C LEU A 158 -4.02 -18.92 14.63
N THR A 159 -4.74 -19.98 14.25
CA THR A 159 -4.31 -20.81 13.12
C THR A 159 -4.34 -19.99 11.81
N PRO A 160 -3.51 -20.32 10.81
CA PRO A 160 -3.55 -19.68 9.49
C PRO A 160 -4.94 -19.63 8.86
N LEU A 161 -5.72 -20.71 8.99
CA LEU A 161 -7.09 -20.77 8.48
C LEU A 161 -8.02 -19.79 9.21
N GLN A 162 -7.95 -19.70 10.54
CA GLN A 162 -8.74 -18.73 11.31
C GLN A 162 -8.39 -17.30 10.94
N ALA A 163 -7.09 -16.98 10.83
CA ALA A 163 -6.63 -15.66 10.43
C ALA A 163 -7.10 -15.29 9.01
N GLY A 164 -7.00 -16.24 8.05
CA GLY A 164 -7.49 -16.05 6.69
C GLY A 164 -9.00 -15.84 6.60
N LEU A 165 -9.79 -16.65 7.34
CA LEU A 165 -11.25 -16.50 7.41
C LEU A 165 -11.66 -15.19 8.08
N PHE A 166 -10.99 -14.78 9.15
CA PHE A 166 -11.21 -13.49 9.79
C PHE A 166 -10.92 -12.33 8.82
N SER A 167 -9.78 -12.41 8.11
CA SER A 167 -9.41 -11.43 7.10
C SER A 167 -10.44 -11.35 5.99
N PHE A 168 -10.77 -12.45 5.33
CA PHE A 168 -11.77 -12.46 4.26
C PHE A 168 -13.16 -12.01 4.74
N GLY A 169 -13.61 -12.54 5.88
CA GLY A 169 -14.91 -12.23 6.47
C GLY A 169 -15.04 -10.77 6.83
N SER A 170 -13.98 -10.14 7.36
CA SER A 170 -14.00 -8.72 7.71
C SER A 170 -14.05 -7.79 6.48
N LEU A 171 -13.44 -8.16 5.34
CA LEU A 171 -13.61 -7.42 4.08
C LEU A 171 -15.08 -7.40 3.64
N ALA A 172 -15.73 -8.57 3.64
CA ALA A 172 -17.13 -8.71 3.23
C ALA A 172 -18.06 -7.99 4.21
N LEU A 173 -17.89 -8.20 5.52
CA LEU A 173 -18.72 -7.58 6.56
C LEU A 173 -18.63 -6.05 6.52
N ALA A 174 -17.42 -5.48 6.39
CA ALA A 174 -17.26 -4.04 6.35
C ALA A 174 -17.93 -3.39 5.13
N TRP A 175 -17.86 -4.04 3.97
CA TRP A 175 -18.60 -3.60 2.79
C TRP A 175 -20.11 -3.64 3.03
N LEU A 176 -20.65 -4.73 3.59
CA LEU A 176 -22.08 -4.84 3.89
C LEU A 176 -22.56 -3.77 4.88
N LEU A 177 -21.80 -3.51 5.94
CA LEU A 177 -22.10 -2.48 6.93
C LEU A 177 -22.08 -1.08 6.30
N TYR A 178 -21.04 -0.78 5.51
CA TYR A 178 -20.94 0.47 4.76
C TYR A 178 -22.11 0.65 3.78
N GLU A 179 -22.46 -0.40 3.04
CA GLU A 179 -23.54 -0.34 2.06
C GLU A 179 -24.91 -0.18 2.73
N ALA A 180 -25.14 -0.88 3.84
CA ALA A 180 -26.33 -0.70 4.67
C ALA A 180 -26.43 0.75 5.17
N ALA A 181 -25.33 1.32 5.69
CA ALA A 181 -25.27 2.69 6.17
C ALA A 181 -25.57 3.72 5.07
N CYS A 182 -25.12 3.49 3.84
CA CYS A 182 -25.49 4.36 2.72
C CYS A 182 -26.96 4.23 2.32
N ARG A 183 -27.54 3.02 2.38
CA ARG A 183 -28.94 2.77 2.00
C ARG A 183 -29.97 3.37 2.95
N THR A 184 -29.62 3.62 4.22
CA THR A 184 -30.49 4.34 5.16
C THR A 184 -30.65 5.83 4.82
N GLY A 185 -29.89 6.34 3.84
CA GLY A 185 -29.88 7.76 3.49
C GLY A 185 -28.92 8.59 4.36
N MET A 186 -28.20 7.98 5.30
CA MET A 186 -27.22 8.68 6.15
C MET A 186 -26.12 9.35 5.32
N ALA A 187 -25.74 8.76 4.17
CA ALA A 187 -24.73 9.32 3.26
C ALA A 187 -25.11 10.71 2.70
N GLN A 188 -26.41 11.07 2.69
CA GLN A 188 -26.87 12.40 2.28
C GLN A 188 -26.49 13.49 3.30
N ARG A 189 -26.12 13.11 4.53
CA ARG A 189 -25.59 14.01 5.56
C ARG A 189 -24.07 13.86 5.59
N GLU A 190 -23.40 14.57 4.70
CA GLU A 190 -21.97 14.38 4.40
C GLU A 190 -21.08 14.38 5.66
N LEU A 191 -21.20 15.39 6.52
CA LEU A 191 -20.33 15.51 7.70
C LEU A 191 -20.58 14.40 8.75
N PRO A 192 -21.81 14.15 9.23
CA PRO A 192 -22.07 13.01 10.11
C PRO A 192 -21.65 11.66 9.52
N PHE A 193 -21.86 11.44 8.23
CA PHE A 193 -21.46 10.21 7.56
C PHE A 193 -19.93 10.06 7.49
N ALA A 194 -19.21 11.15 7.16
CA ALA A 194 -17.74 11.16 7.13
C ALA A 194 -17.15 10.92 8.53
N VAL A 195 -17.67 11.57 9.57
CA VAL A 195 -17.24 11.37 10.96
C VAL A 195 -17.56 9.94 11.42
N GLY A 196 -18.76 9.43 11.13
CA GLY A 196 -19.15 8.05 11.46
C GLY A 196 -18.27 7.02 10.75
N GLY A 197 -17.98 7.22 9.46
CA GLY A 197 -17.06 6.38 8.69
C GLY A 197 -15.62 6.42 9.21
N TYR A 198 -15.13 7.60 9.61
CA TYR A 198 -13.84 7.75 10.27
C TYR A 198 -13.79 6.96 11.58
N LEU A 199 -14.76 7.15 12.48
CA LEU A 199 -14.82 6.43 13.75
C LEU A 199 -14.94 4.92 13.54
N PHE A 200 -15.71 4.49 12.53
CA PHE A 200 -15.83 3.08 12.15
C PHE A 200 -14.47 2.50 11.72
N LEU A 201 -13.73 3.17 10.84
CA LEU A 201 -12.41 2.70 10.40
C LEU A 201 -11.38 2.71 11.53
N VAL A 202 -11.43 3.69 12.43
CA VAL A 202 -10.57 3.74 13.63
C VAL A 202 -10.90 2.58 14.58
N ALA A 203 -12.19 2.32 14.83
CA ALA A 203 -12.63 1.21 15.68
C ALA A 203 -12.23 -0.14 15.09
N LEU A 204 -12.37 -0.34 13.78
CA LEU A 204 -11.89 -1.54 13.10
C LEU A 204 -10.37 -1.66 13.16
N THR A 205 -9.64 -0.56 13.01
CA THR A 205 -8.18 -0.56 13.15
C THR A 205 -7.80 -1.02 14.55
N TYR A 206 -8.41 -0.43 15.59
CA TYR A 206 -8.18 -0.84 16.97
C TYR A 206 -8.48 -2.33 17.16
N ALA A 207 -9.64 -2.81 16.70
CA ALA A 207 -9.99 -4.23 16.79
C ALA A 207 -8.98 -5.13 16.07
N PHE A 208 -8.61 -4.83 14.83
CA PHE A 208 -7.65 -5.63 14.06
C PHE A 208 -6.27 -5.63 14.69
N THR A 209 -5.85 -4.52 15.31
CA THR A 209 -4.58 -4.46 16.02
C THR A 209 -4.51 -5.31 17.29
N HIS A 210 -5.66 -5.86 17.75
CA HIS A 210 -5.80 -6.82 18.86
C HIS A 210 -6.13 -8.24 18.39
N VAL A 211 -6.17 -8.49 17.08
CA VAL A 211 -6.47 -9.83 16.51
C VAL A 211 -5.37 -10.28 15.55
N LEU A 212 -4.84 -9.34 14.76
CA LEU A 212 -3.83 -9.57 13.73
C LEU A 212 -2.50 -8.92 14.15
N SER A 213 -1.41 -9.37 13.52
CA SER A 213 -0.12 -8.68 13.60
C SER A 213 -0.26 -7.20 13.21
N GLY A 214 0.59 -6.32 13.72
CA GLY A 214 0.53 -4.90 13.36
C GLY A 214 0.62 -4.67 11.84
N ARG A 215 1.46 -5.46 11.16
CA ARG A 215 1.59 -5.46 9.69
C ARG A 215 0.29 -5.93 9.03
N GLY A 216 -0.25 -7.05 9.48
CA GLY A 216 -1.50 -7.61 9.00
C GLY A 216 -2.66 -6.63 9.16
N ALA A 217 -2.79 -5.98 10.32
CA ALA A 217 -3.84 -5.00 10.59
C ALA A 217 -3.78 -3.79 9.65
N PHE A 218 -2.60 -3.22 9.40
CA PHE A 218 -2.46 -2.06 8.49
C PHE A 218 -2.82 -2.43 7.05
N ASN A 219 -2.29 -3.55 6.57
CA ASN A 219 -2.59 -4.08 5.25
C ASN A 219 -4.10 -4.37 5.12
N GLN A 220 -4.69 -4.96 6.16
CA GLN A 220 -6.11 -5.32 6.19
C GLN A 220 -7.02 -4.09 6.15
N ILE A 221 -6.71 -3.02 6.89
CA ILE A 221 -7.51 -1.78 6.81
C ILE A 221 -7.41 -1.15 5.42
N GLY A 222 -6.22 -1.11 4.82
CA GLY A 222 -6.09 -0.60 3.46
C GLY A 222 -6.85 -1.46 2.43
N ALA A 223 -6.80 -2.78 2.55
CA ALA A 223 -7.51 -3.71 1.68
C ALA A 223 -9.03 -3.63 1.85
N LEU A 224 -9.49 -3.42 3.08
CA LEU A 224 -10.90 -3.19 3.42
C LEU A 224 -11.42 -1.93 2.74
N ILE A 225 -10.70 -0.81 2.87
CA ILE A 225 -11.08 0.44 2.21
C ILE A 225 -11.05 0.26 0.69
N GLY A 226 -10.00 -0.36 0.13
CA GLY A 226 -9.91 -0.66 -1.30
C GLY A 226 -11.06 -1.56 -1.80
N THR A 227 -11.50 -2.52 -1.00
CA THR A 227 -12.65 -3.39 -1.29
C THR A 227 -13.96 -2.59 -1.32
N ILE A 228 -14.19 -1.72 -0.34
CA ILE A 228 -15.34 -0.80 -0.36
C ILE A 228 -15.31 0.08 -1.62
N MET A 229 -14.13 0.61 -1.97
CA MET A 229 -13.96 1.47 -3.13
C MET A 229 -14.24 0.75 -4.45
N VAL A 230 -13.79 -0.50 -4.61
CA VAL A 230 -14.10 -1.28 -5.82
C VAL A 230 -15.57 -1.69 -5.85
N ALA A 231 -16.15 -2.03 -4.69
CA ALA A 231 -17.55 -2.41 -4.61
C ALA A 231 -18.48 -1.24 -4.96
N ASN A 232 -18.11 -0.02 -4.61
CA ASN A 232 -18.76 1.20 -5.11
C ASN A 232 -18.78 1.26 -6.64
N VAL A 233 -17.68 0.91 -7.30
CA VAL A 233 -17.60 0.87 -8.77
C VAL A 233 -18.45 -0.27 -9.35
N PHE A 234 -18.27 -1.48 -8.82
CA PHE A 234 -18.88 -2.70 -9.33
C PHE A 234 -20.39 -2.77 -9.10
N ALA A 235 -20.85 -2.49 -7.88
CA ALA A 235 -22.23 -2.70 -7.47
C ALA A 235 -23.14 -1.47 -7.64
N VAL A 236 -22.56 -0.26 -7.72
CA VAL A 236 -23.34 0.99 -7.73
C VAL A 236 -23.08 1.81 -9.00
N ILE A 237 -21.84 2.27 -9.22
CA ILE A 237 -21.52 3.24 -10.28
C ILE A 237 -21.80 2.65 -11.68
N ILE A 238 -21.19 1.52 -12.01
CA ILE A 238 -21.34 0.90 -13.35
C ILE A 238 -22.79 0.46 -13.61
N PRO A 239 -23.49 -0.23 -12.68
CA PRO A 239 -24.90 -0.58 -12.88
C PRO A 239 -25.81 0.65 -13.06
N ASN A 240 -25.60 1.73 -12.30
CA ASN A 240 -26.39 2.95 -12.44
C ASN A 240 -26.15 3.64 -13.78
N GLN A 241 -24.89 3.76 -14.20
CA GLN A 241 -24.54 4.30 -15.52
C GLN A 241 -25.18 3.48 -16.66
N LYS A 242 -25.16 2.13 -16.57
CA LYS A 242 -25.86 1.27 -17.54
C LYS A 242 -27.37 1.50 -17.57
N LYS A 243 -28.01 1.65 -16.42
CA LYS A 243 -29.45 1.97 -16.33
C LYS A 243 -29.77 3.33 -16.96
N ILE A 244 -28.93 4.34 -16.72
CA ILE A 244 -29.06 5.66 -17.34
C ILE A 244 -29.00 5.51 -18.86
N VAL A 245 -27.95 4.88 -19.40
CA VAL A 245 -27.79 4.64 -20.85
C VAL A 245 -28.99 3.88 -21.43
N ALA A 246 -29.46 2.83 -20.76
CA ALA A 246 -30.62 2.06 -21.22
C ALA A 246 -31.91 2.90 -21.31
N SER A 247 -32.17 3.78 -20.32
CA SER A 247 -33.32 4.69 -20.38
C SER A 247 -33.23 5.65 -21.57
N LEU A 248 -32.03 6.13 -21.88
CA LEU A 248 -31.78 7.06 -22.98
C LEU A 248 -31.99 6.43 -24.34
N ILE A 249 -31.45 5.23 -24.54
CA ILE A 249 -31.68 4.45 -25.77
C ILE A 249 -33.18 4.19 -25.95
N ALA A 250 -33.92 3.99 -24.86
CA ALA A 250 -35.37 3.81 -24.89
C ALA A 250 -36.19 5.11 -25.05
N GLY A 251 -35.55 6.27 -25.23
CA GLY A 251 -36.23 7.57 -25.35
C GLY A 251 -36.90 8.05 -24.06
N LYS A 252 -36.51 7.52 -22.90
CA LYS A 252 -37.06 7.86 -21.58
C LYS A 252 -36.13 8.79 -20.83
N ALA A 253 -36.69 9.71 -20.04
CA ALA A 253 -35.92 10.48 -19.08
C ALA A 253 -35.30 9.54 -18.01
N PRO A 254 -33.97 9.48 -17.87
CA PRO A 254 -33.26 8.80 -16.79
C PRO A 254 -33.64 9.33 -15.41
N ASP A 255 -33.64 8.44 -14.41
CA ASP A 255 -33.81 8.82 -13.01
C ASP A 255 -32.56 9.59 -12.51
N PRO A 256 -32.70 10.88 -12.12
CA PRO A 256 -31.58 11.68 -11.62
C PRO A 256 -30.91 11.11 -10.36
N LYS A 257 -31.63 10.29 -9.58
CA LYS A 257 -31.10 9.65 -8.36
C LYS A 257 -29.92 8.72 -8.68
N LEU A 258 -29.95 8.04 -9.83
CA LEU A 258 -28.88 7.12 -10.25
C LEU A 258 -27.53 7.84 -10.41
N GLY A 259 -27.56 9.01 -11.05
CA GLY A 259 -26.37 9.86 -11.22
C GLY A 259 -25.87 10.41 -9.89
N LYS A 260 -26.79 10.92 -9.05
CA LYS A 260 -26.45 11.46 -7.72
C LYS A 260 -25.80 10.42 -6.82
N THR A 261 -26.38 9.21 -6.73
CA THR A 261 -25.81 8.12 -5.92
C THR A 261 -24.45 7.67 -6.47
N SER A 262 -24.28 7.59 -7.78
CA SER A 262 -22.98 7.23 -8.38
C SER A 262 -21.91 8.28 -8.07
N LYS A 263 -22.27 9.56 -8.12
CA LYS A 263 -21.37 10.66 -7.78
C LYS A 263 -20.98 10.64 -6.31
N GLU A 264 -21.93 10.41 -5.41
CA GLU A 264 -21.67 10.27 -3.96
C GLU A 264 -20.63 9.18 -3.68
N ARG A 265 -20.76 7.99 -4.30
CA ARG A 265 -19.78 6.91 -4.13
C ARG A 265 -18.42 7.24 -4.73
N SER A 266 -18.38 7.94 -5.86
CA SER A 266 -17.14 8.45 -6.45
C SER A 266 -16.43 9.45 -5.52
N VAL A 267 -17.18 10.32 -4.83
CA VAL A 267 -16.63 11.25 -3.83
C VAL A 267 -16.07 10.52 -2.62
N HIS A 268 -16.75 9.48 -2.11
CA HIS A 268 -16.22 8.64 -1.04
C HIS A 268 -14.87 8.03 -1.43
N ASN A 269 -14.79 7.41 -2.62
CA ASN A 269 -13.54 6.85 -3.12
C ASN A 269 -12.44 7.91 -3.20
N ASN A 270 -12.75 9.10 -3.73
CA ASN A 270 -11.79 10.19 -3.89
C ASN A 270 -11.10 10.62 -2.58
N TYR A 271 -11.86 10.70 -1.48
CA TYR A 271 -11.31 11.08 -0.17
C TYR A 271 -10.56 9.92 0.52
N LEU A 272 -10.94 8.68 0.23
CA LEU A 272 -10.32 7.47 0.80
C LEU A 272 -9.04 7.02 0.07
N THR A 273 -8.75 7.55 -1.12
CA THR A 273 -7.57 7.16 -1.90
C THR A 273 -6.25 7.43 -1.19
N LEU A 274 -6.03 8.64 -0.65
CA LEU A 274 -4.75 9.00 -0.04
C LEU A 274 -4.42 8.18 1.22
N PRO A 275 -5.36 7.95 2.15
CA PRO A 275 -5.12 7.04 3.27
C PRO A 275 -4.76 5.62 2.82
N VAL A 276 -5.45 5.07 1.82
CA VAL A 276 -5.19 3.71 1.31
C VAL A 276 -3.75 3.58 0.80
N VAL A 277 -3.26 4.58 0.06
CA VAL A 277 -1.88 4.56 -0.46
C VAL A 277 -0.87 4.49 0.69
N VAL A 278 -1.05 5.29 1.75
CA VAL A 278 -0.16 5.26 2.91
C VAL A 278 -0.23 3.91 3.62
N LEU A 279 -1.42 3.35 3.81
CA LEU A 279 -1.61 2.04 4.44
C LEU A 279 -0.95 0.92 3.65
N MET A 280 -1.03 0.93 2.32
CA MET A 280 -0.39 -0.09 1.47
C MET A 280 1.14 0.01 1.50
N ILE A 281 1.69 1.23 1.51
CA ILE A 281 3.14 1.48 1.59
C ILE A 281 3.69 1.21 2.99
N SER A 282 2.86 1.29 4.02
CA SER A 282 3.27 1.19 5.43
C SER A 282 4.03 -0.10 5.78
N ASN A 283 3.82 -1.18 5.02
CA ASN A 283 4.53 -2.46 5.19
C ASN A 283 6.06 -2.33 5.12
N HIS A 284 6.58 -1.27 4.50
CA HIS A 284 8.00 -0.97 4.42
C HIS A 284 8.55 -0.15 5.61
N TYR A 285 7.69 0.30 6.52
CA TYR A 285 8.00 1.22 7.61
C TYR A 285 7.54 0.66 8.97
N PRO A 286 8.36 -0.21 9.60
CA PRO A 286 8.09 -0.84 10.90
C PRO A 286 7.58 0.08 12.00
N LEU A 287 8.09 1.30 12.05
CA LEU A 287 7.75 2.28 13.09
C LEU A 287 6.29 2.77 13.00
N LEU A 288 5.65 2.61 11.84
CA LEU A 288 4.22 2.91 11.68
C LEU A 288 3.35 1.79 12.28
N TYR A 289 3.65 0.54 11.93
CA TYR A 289 2.73 -0.58 12.17
C TYR A 289 3.08 -1.43 13.39
N ALA A 290 4.33 -1.45 13.84
CA ALA A 290 4.81 -2.33 14.91
C ALA A 290 5.20 -1.58 16.19
N THR A 291 4.58 -0.43 16.43
CA THR A 291 4.74 0.36 17.66
C THR A 291 3.45 0.34 18.49
N ARG A 292 3.55 0.78 19.74
CA ARG A 292 2.42 0.71 20.69
C ARG A 292 1.19 1.53 20.28
N PHE A 293 1.40 2.62 19.57
CA PHE A 293 0.34 3.55 19.15
C PHE A 293 -0.04 3.38 17.68
N ASN A 294 0.21 2.20 17.10
CA ASN A 294 -0.03 1.93 15.69
C ASN A 294 -1.47 2.25 15.23
N TRP A 295 -2.49 1.94 16.03
CA TRP A 295 -3.88 2.28 15.70
C TRP A 295 -4.15 3.80 15.71
N ILE A 296 -3.49 4.56 16.58
CA ILE A 296 -3.58 6.04 16.62
C ILE A 296 -2.88 6.62 15.40
N ILE A 297 -1.73 6.07 14.99
CA ILE A 297 -1.03 6.45 13.78
C ILE A 297 -1.94 6.30 12.56
N VAL A 298 -2.63 5.16 12.43
CA VAL A 298 -3.63 4.96 11.36
C VAL A 298 -4.77 5.96 11.46
N ALA A 299 -5.28 6.25 12.66
CA ALA A 299 -6.33 7.26 12.85
C ALA A 299 -5.89 8.63 12.30
N ILE A 300 -4.64 9.04 12.57
CA ILE A 300 -4.08 10.29 12.01
C ILE A 300 -3.99 10.19 10.49
N VAL A 301 -3.49 9.08 9.93
CA VAL A 301 -3.40 8.87 8.47
C VAL A 301 -4.78 8.95 7.78
N LEU A 302 -5.80 8.31 8.38
CA LEU A 302 -7.19 8.34 7.90
C LEU A 302 -7.79 9.74 7.92
N ALA A 303 -7.38 10.60 8.86
CA ALA A 303 -7.80 12.00 8.90
C ALA A 303 -7.02 12.89 7.92
N LEU A 304 -5.70 12.68 7.81
CA LEU A 304 -4.83 13.49 6.96
C LEU A 304 -5.13 13.33 5.49
N GLY A 305 -5.46 12.12 5.03
CA GLY A 305 -5.74 11.88 3.62
C GLY A 305 -6.89 12.74 3.09
N PRO A 306 -8.08 12.75 3.71
CA PRO A 306 -9.17 13.63 3.31
C PRO A 306 -8.84 15.12 3.43
N VAL A 307 -8.12 15.52 4.48
CA VAL A 307 -7.66 16.90 4.69
C VAL A 307 -6.76 17.36 3.54
N ILE A 308 -5.76 16.56 3.16
CA ILE A 308 -4.89 16.84 2.01
C ILE A 308 -5.70 16.84 0.72
N ARG A 309 -6.61 15.88 0.53
CA ARG A 309 -7.44 15.81 -0.66
C ARG A 309 -8.33 17.04 -0.83
N HIS A 310 -8.83 17.60 0.28
CA HIS A 310 -9.64 18.81 0.29
C HIS A 310 -8.91 19.99 -0.37
N PHE A 311 -7.60 20.18 -0.11
CA PHE A 311 -6.81 21.24 -0.76
C PHE A 311 -6.89 21.20 -2.28
N PHE A 312 -6.71 20.02 -2.87
CA PHE A 312 -6.78 19.86 -4.32
C PHE A 312 -8.22 20.01 -4.85
N ASN A 313 -9.21 19.47 -4.15
CA ASN A 313 -10.61 19.58 -4.56
C ASN A 313 -11.10 21.04 -4.59
N GLU A 314 -10.71 21.86 -3.59
CA GLU A 314 -11.03 23.28 -3.56
C GLU A 314 -10.42 24.03 -4.75
N GLY A 315 -9.15 23.76 -5.05
CA GLY A 315 -8.46 24.33 -6.21
C GLY A 315 -9.11 23.93 -7.53
N HIS A 316 -9.45 22.65 -7.72
CA HIS A 316 -10.15 22.18 -8.92
C HIS A 316 -11.53 22.83 -9.09
N ALA A 317 -12.22 23.13 -7.99
CA ALA A 317 -13.50 23.83 -7.99
C ALA A 317 -13.37 25.35 -8.22
N GLY A 318 -12.15 25.87 -8.40
CA GLY A 318 -11.88 27.30 -8.56
C GLY A 318 -12.07 28.12 -7.29
N ARG A 319 -12.13 27.48 -6.11
CA ARG A 319 -12.21 28.15 -4.81
C ARG A 319 -10.81 28.47 -4.29
N LYS A 320 -10.72 29.34 -3.27
CA LYS A 320 -9.43 29.72 -2.67
C LYS A 320 -8.78 28.51 -2.02
N SER A 321 -7.52 28.23 -2.37
CA SER A 321 -6.78 27.09 -1.83
C SER A 321 -6.66 27.16 -0.29
N PRO A 322 -7.09 26.12 0.45
CA PRO A 322 -7.08 26.09 1.90
C PRO A 322 -5.69 25.76 2.43
N TRP A 323 -4.75 26.72 2.41
CA TRP A 323 -3.35 26.50 2.80
C TRP A 323 -3.15 25.99 4.24
N TRP A 324 -4.12 26.18 5.13
CA TRP A 324 -4.11 25.62 6.50
C TRP A 324 -3.98 24.09 6.50
N VAL A 325 -4.42 23.41 5.43
CA VAL A 325 -4.32 21.96 5.25
C VAL A 325 -2.88 21.48 5.42
N TRP A 326 -1.90 22.22 4.91
CA TRP A 326 -0.49 21.84 5.02
C TRP A 326 0.06 21.98 6.44
N GLY A 327 -0.45 22.96 7.20
CA GLY A 327 -0.14 23.09 8.63
C GLY A 327 -0.68 21.90 9.44
N VAL A 328 -1.92 21.48 9.16
CA VAL A 328 -2.52 20.29 9.78
C VAL A 328 -1.78 19.01 9.37
N ALA A 329 -1.39 18.88 8.10
CA ALA A 329 -0.62 17.75 7.62
C ALA A 329 0.76 17.67 8.28
N ALA A 330 1.47 18.79 8.41
CA ALA A 330 2.75 18.86 9.09
C ALA A 330 2.61 18.49 10.59
N ALA A 331 1.61 19.04 11.27
CA ALA A 331 1.33 18.70 12.67
C ALA A 331 1.01 17.21 12.85
N GLY A 332 0.19 16.63 11.96
CA GLY A 332 -0.11 15.20 11.97
C GLY A 332 1.12 14.33 11.70
N ALA A 333 1.99 14.73 10.76
CA ALA A 333 3.25 14.02 10.50
C ALA A 333 4.20 14.07 11.71
N ILE A 334 4.29 15.22 12.38
CA ILE A 334 5.06 15.38 13.62
C ILE A 334 4.47 14.50 14.74
N ALA A 335 3.14 14.47 14.89
CA ALA A 335 2.48 13.61 15.86
C ALA A 335 2.77 12.12 15.59
N ILE A 336 2.68 11.68 14.32
CA ILE A 336 3.05 10.31 13.92
C ILE A 336 4.51 10.03 14.28
N LEU A 337 5.44 10.96 14.02
CA LEU A 337 6.86 10.80 14.37
C LEU A 337 7.05 10.58 15.88
N PHE A 338 6.42 11.39 16.73
CA PHE A 338 6.50 11.23 18.19
C PHE A 338 5.85 9.93 18.67
N LEU A 339 4.68 9.58 18.15
CA LEU A 339 4.00 8.32 18.49
C LEU A 339 4.83 7.10 18.08
N SER A 340 5.50 7.17 16.93
CA SER A 340 6.39 6.13 16.42
C SER A 340 7.65 5.96 17.29
N ALA A 341 8.09 7.03 17.96
CA ALA A 341 9.24 7.00 18.87
C ALA A 341 8.92 6.40 20.25
N ALA A 342 7.64 6.19 20.58
CA ALA A 342 7.22 5.68 21.89
C ALA A 342 7.56 4.19 22.12
N GLY A 343 8.11 3.50 21.12
CA GLY A 343 8.62 2.15 21.24
C GLY A 343 7.57 1.05 21.07
N PRO A 344 7.97 -0.21 21.37
CA PRO A 344 7.12 -1.39 21.19
C PRO A 344 5.96 -1.47 22.18
N ARG A 345 5.01 -2.37 21.92
CA ARG A 345 3.75 -2.51 22.69
C ARG A 345 3.97 -2.83 24.18
N GLU A 346 4.97 -3.65 24.48
CA GLU A 346 5.20 -4.21 25.82
C GLU A 346 6.57 -3.82 26.37
N VAL A 347 6.81 -2.52 26.61
CA VAL A 347 8.00 -2.14 27.39
C VAL A 347 7.65 -2.29 28.87
N LYS A 348 8.05 -3.40 29.49
CA LYS A 348 8.25 -3.41 30.94
C LYS A 348 9.40 -2.46 31.22
N THR A 349 9.10 -1.27 31.72
CA THR A 349 10.09 -0.32 32.27
C THR A 349 10.61 -0.80 33.62
N GLY A 350 10.94 -2.08 33.73
CA GLY A 350 11.80 -2.56 34.80
C GLY A 350 13.22 -2.14 34.44
N ALA A 351 13.89 -1.41 35.33
CA ALA A 351 15.32 -1.19 35.18
C ALA A 351 16.00 -2.55 35.03
N LEU A 352 16.72 -2.77 33.93
CA LEU A 352 17.56 -3.95 33.81
C LEU A 352 18.49 -3.98 35.02
N SER A 353 18.62 -5.14 35.66
CA SER A 353 19.41 -5.29 36.88
C SER A 353 20.90 -5.05 36.66
N ALA A 354 21.36 -5.16 35.42
CA ALA A 354 22.74 -4.88 34.99
C ALA A 354 22.75 -4.19 33.62
N GLN A 355 23.83 -3.47 33.32
CA GLN A 355 24.06 -2.91 31.99
C GLN A 355 24.29 -4.04 30.98
N PRO A 356 23.51 -4.09 29.88
CA PRO A 356 23.72 -5.08 28.82
C PRO A 356 25.12 -5.03 28.23
N THR A 357 25.66 -6.22 27.94
CA THR A 357 26.90 -6.39 27.19
C THR A 357 26.61 -6.75 25.74
N LEU A 358 27.62 -6.64 24.87
CA LEU A 358 27.51 -7.12 23.48
C LEU A 358 27.17 -8.61 23.42
N ALA A 359 27.73 -9.42 24.33
CA ALA A 359 27.45 -10.86 24.41
C ALA A 359 25.97 -11.14 24.68
N ASN A 360 25.28 -10.33 25.50
CA ASN A 360 23.84 -10.48 25.70
C ASN A 360 23.05 -10.19 24.43
N VAL A 361 23.47 -9.21 23.64
CA VAL A 361 22.84 -8.89 22.34
C VAL A 361 23.09 -10.02 21.34
N GLU A 362 24.31 -10.53 21.25
CA GLU A 362 24.67 -11.64 20.38
C GLU A 362 23.83 -12.89 20.69
N GLU A 363 23.70 -13.25 21.96
CA GLU A 363 22.88 -14.39 22.40
C GLU A 363 21.41 -14.25 21.97
N ILE A 364 20.81 -13.07 22.20
CA ILE A 364 19.42 -12.78 21.82
C ILE A 364 19.25 -12.82 20.30
N VAL A 365 20.14 -12.17 19.55
CA VAL A 365 20.00 -12.09 18.09
C VAL A 365 20.25 -13.45 17.44
N MET A 366 21.24 -14.20 17.90
CA MET A 366 21.49 -15.57 17.43
C MET A 366 20.29 -16.47 17.70
N SER A 367 19.70 -16.42 18.89
CA SER A 367 18.55 -17.28 19.24
C SER A 367 17.25 -16.89 18.54
N ARG A 368 17.01 -15.59 18.31
CA ARG A 368 15.72 -15.10 17.79
C ARG A 368 15.70 -14.84 16.28
N CYS A 369 16.85 -14.58 15.66
CA CYS A 369 16.91 -14.06 14.29
C CYS A 369 17.71 -14.94 13.31
N SER A 370 18.71 -15.70 13.77
CA SER A 370 19.63 -16.43 12.88
C SER A 370 18.92 -17.47 12.00
N MET A 371 17.80 -18.05 12.46
CA MET A 371 16.98 -19.00 11.69
C MET A 371 16.61 -18.49 10.29
N CYS A 372 16.39 -17.18 10.15
CA CYS A 372 16.07 -16.54 8.87
C CYS A 372 17.24 -15.72 8.32
N HIS A 373 18.14 -15.27 9.18
CA HIS A 373 19.25 -14.36 8.87
C HIS A 373 20.60 -15.05 9.03
N ALA A 374 20.79 -16.20 8.38
CA ALA A 374 22.06 -16.92 8.33
C ALA A 374 22.50 -17.17 6.88
N ALA A 375 23.76 -17.56 6.69
CA ALA A 375 24.27 -17.97 5.38
C ALA A 375 23.42 -19.09 4.77
N GLU A 376 22.95 -20.00 5.62
CA GLU A 376 22.00 -21.05 5.30
C GLU A 376 20.77 -20.91 6.22
N PRO A 377 19.73 -20.18 5.80
CA PRO A 377 18.50 -20.09 6.58
C PRO A 377 17.85 -21.47 6.72
N VAL A 378 17.22 -21.69 7.87
CA VAL A 378 16.60 -22.97 8.24
C VAL A 378 15.08 -22.83 8.47
N TRP A 379 14.50 -21.71 8.02
CA TRP A 379 13.06 -21.48 8.02
C TRP A 379 12.47 -21.86 6.65
N ASP A 380 11.43 -22.70 6.66
CA ASP A 380 10.75 -23.14 5.44
C ASP A 380 10.25 -21.95 4.60
N GLY A 381 10.56 -21.97 3.31
CA GLY A 381 10.22 -20.89 2.37
C GLY A 381 11.21 -19.73 2.33
N ILE A 382 12.18 -19.65 3.26
CA ILE A 382 13.27 -18.67 3.22
C ILE A 382 14.54 -19.38 2.73
N VAL A 383 14.84 -19.21 1.44
CA VAL A 383 16.02 -19.83 0.81
C VAL A 383 17.29 -18.98 0.90
N THR A 384 17.14 -17.68 1.16
CA THR A 384 18.24 -16.72 1.31
C THR A 384 17.88 -15.72 2.40
N ALA A 385 18.88 -15.27 3.16
CA ALA A 385 18.68 -14.29 4.20
C ALA A 385 17.94 -13.03 3.66
N PRO A 386 16.80 -12.63 4.25
CA PRO A 386 16.05 -11.49 3.76
C PRO A 386 16.91 -10.22 3.68
N LYS A 387 16.88 -9.55 2.53
CA LYS A 387 17.70 -8.37 2.20
C LYS A 387 19.22 -8.61 2.26
N GLY A 388 19.67 -9.86 2.24
CA GLY A 388 21.09 -10.22 2.37
C GLY A 388 21.69 -9.90 3.73
N ILE A 389 20.86 -9.76 4.77
CA ILE A 389 21.31 -9.46 6.13
C ILE A 389 21.62 -10.76 6.85
N LEU A 390 22.89 -11.00 7.14
CA LEU A 390 23.35 -12.08 8.00
C LEU A 390 23.41 -11.60 9.46
N LEU A 391 23.10 -12.49 10.40
CA LEU A 391 23.05 -12.31 11.85
C LEU A 391 23.50 -13.60 12.56
N ASP A 392 24.32 -14.40 11.90
CA ASP A 392 24.86 -15.70 12.34
C ASP A 392 26.29 -15.63 12.90
N ALA A 393 26.88 -14.43 12.95
CA ALA A 393 28.20 -14.17 13.53
C ALA A 393 28.23 -12.82 14.28
N PRO A 394 29.06 -12.67 15.34
CA PRO A 394 29.25 -11.43 16.08
C PRO A 394 29.47 -10.19 15.20
N GLU A 395 30.33 -10.31 14.18
CA GLU A 395 30.67 -9.23 13.27
C GLU A 395 29.47 -8.81 12.43
N HIS A 396 28.65 -9.77 12.01
CA HIS A 396 27.43 -9.53 11.25
C HIS A 396 26.38 -8.82 12.10
N ILE A 397 26.22 -9.22 13.37
CA ILE A 397 25.30 -8.60 14.33
C ILE A 397 25.74 -7.15 14.60
N HIS A 398 27.02 -6.95 14.91
CA HIS A 398 27.56 -5.62 15.19
C HIS A 398 27.42 -4.66 13.99
N ARG A 399 27.70 -5.14 12.77
CA ARG A 399 27.51 -4.36 11.53
C ARG A 399 26.06 -3.90 11.34
N ASN A 400 25.09 -4.69 11.81
CA ASN A 400 23.66 -4.44 11.63
C ASN A 400 22.96 -3.88 12.88
N ILE A 401 23.70 -3.51 13.92
CA ILE A 401 23.15 -3.19 15.25
C ILE A 401 22.06 -2.10 15.23
N ARG A 402 22.23 -1.05 14.43
CA ARG A 402 21.22 0.02 14.27
C ARG A 402 19.94 -0.46 13.62
N LEU A 403 20.04 -1.38 12.66
CA LEU A 403 18.89 -1.96 11.99
C LEU A 403 18.13 -2.89 12.93
N ILE A 404 18.86 -3.77 13.64
CA ILE A 404 18.33 -4.64 14.69
C ILE A 404 17.56 -3.82 15.71
N GLY A 405 18.16 -2.73 16.19
CA GLY A 405 17.49 -1.77 17.06
C GLY A 405 16.16 -1.32 16.51
N ARG A 406 16.12 -0.77 15.28
CA ARG A 406 14.89 -0.24 14.70
C ARG A 406 13.76 -1.29 14.61
N VAL A 407 14.10 -2.53 14.23
CA VAL A 407 13.09 -3.55 13.91
C VAL A 407 12.70 -4.44 15.10
N ALA A 408 13.55 -4.54 16.12
CA ALA A 408 13.33 -5.41 17.28
C ALA A 408 13.32 -4.67 18.63
N ALA A 409 13.98 -3.53 18.76
CA ALA A 409 14.04 -2.76 20.02
C ALA A 409 13.07 -1.57 20.05
N TRP A 410 13.01 -0.76 18.99
CA TRP A 410 12.06 0.38 18.86
C TRP A 410 10.73 -0.03 18.23
N SER A 411 10.62 -1.25 17.70
CA SER A 411 9.38 -1.83 17.20
C SER A 411 9.33 -3.34 17.42
N ASN A 412 8.14 -3.92 17.28
CA ASN A 412 7.90 -5.37 17.33
C ASN A 412 7.85 -5.99 15.93
N ALA A 413 8.53 -5.40 14.94
CA ALA A 413 8.43 -5.87 13.56
C ALA A 413 9.21 -7.18 13.34
N MET A 414 10.24 -7.41 14.14
CA MET A 414 11.02 -8.63 14.15
C MET A 414 11.06 -9.21 15.57
N PRO A 415 11.13 -10.54 15.68
CA PRO A 415 10.84 -11.53 14.63
C PRO A 415 9.39 -11.42 14.13
N PRO A 416 9.08 -11.66 12.83
CA PRO A 416 7.73 -11.47 12.30
C PRO A 416 6.72 -12.33 13.05
N GLY A 417 5.55 -11.77 13.39
CA GLY A 417 4.52 -12.46 14.18
C GLY A 417 4.97 -12.93 15.58
N ASN A 418 6.11 -12.42 16.07
CA ASN A 418 6.82 -12.93 17.23
C ASN A 418 7.05 -14.45 17.19
N ILE A 419 7.36 -14.99 16.00
CA ILE A 419 7.35 -16.44 15.77
C ILE A 419 8.38 -17.23 16.58
N THR A 420 9.48 -16.58 16.98
CA THR A 420 10.50 -17.15 17.88
C THR A 420 10.32 -16.71 19.33
N GLU A 421 9.16 -16.15 19.70
CA GLU A 421 8.78 -15.84 21.09
C GLU A 421 9.75 -14.89 21.81
N MET A 422 10.21 -13.87 21.11
CA MET A 422 11.10 -12.86 21.70
C MET A 422 10.37 -12.07 22.80
N THR A 423 10.95 -12.03 24.00
CA THR A 423 10.30 -11.47 25.20
C THR A 423 10.45 -9.95 25.31
N SER A 424 9.63 -9.33 26.16
CA SER A 424 9.74 -7.90 26.47
C SER A 424 11.09 -7.53 27.10
N GLU A 425 11.64 -8.45 27.91
CA GLU A 425 12.91 -8.32 28.61
C GLU A 425 14.08 -8.35 27.63
N GLU A 426 14.07 -9.28 26.66
CA GLU A 426 15.08 -9.34 25.60
C GLU A 426 15.08 -8.06 24.75
N ARG A 427 13.89 -7.55 24.40
CA ARG A 427 13.77 -6.28 23.67
C ARG A 427 14.31 -5.11 24.48
N ALA A 428 14.09 -5.09 25.79
CA ALA A 428 14.63 -4.07 26.68
C ALA A 428 16.17 -4.13 26.75
N VAL A 429 16.76 -5.33 26.76
CA VAL A 429 18.23 -5.52 26.67
C VAL A 429 18.77 -4.92 25.37
N LEU A 430 18.14 -5.21 24.23
CA LEU A 430 18.54 -4.60 22.95
C LEU A 430 18.42 -3.07 22.98
N ALA A 431 17.31 -2.53 23.48
CA ALA A 431 17.08 -1.10 23.54
C ALA A 431 18.11 -0.38 24.42
N ALA A 432 18.43 -0.93 25.58
CA ALA A 432 19.39 -0.36 26.52
C ALA A 432 20.83 -0.41 25.99
N TYR A 433 21.25 -1.53 25.39
CA TYR A 433 22.58 -1.64 24.78
C TYR A 433 22.77 -0.61 23.66
N ILE A 434 21.82 -0.57 22.71
CA ILE A 434 21.93 0.28 21.52
C ILE A 434 21.79 1.76 21.89
N GLY A 435 20.87 2.09 22.80
CA GLY A 435 20.72 3.47 23.30
C GLY A 435 21.93 3.97 24.09
N GLY A 436 22.77 3.07 24.63
CA GLY A 436 24.05 3.40 25.26
C GLY A 436 25.17 3.74 24.26
N GLN A 437 25.07 3.29 23.00
CA GLN A 437 26.06 3.57 21.95
C GLN A 437 25.87 4.94 21.26
N ASP A 438 24.66 5.50 21.34
CA ASP A 438 24.32 6.81 20.76
C ASP A 438 24.60 7.99 21.72
N ARG A 439 25.11 7.71 22.93
CA ARG A 439 25.64 8.69 23.89
C ARG A 439 27.15 8.74 23.81
#